data_AF-J0WZN2-F1
#
_entry.id   AF-J0WZN2-F1
#
_cell.length_a   1.000
_cell.length_b   1.000
_cell.length_c   1.000
_cell.angle_alpha   90.00
_cell.angle_beta   90.00
_cell.angle_gamma   90.00
#
_symmetry.space_group_name_H-M   'P 1'
#
loop_
_entity.id
_entity.type
_entity.pdbx_description
1 polymer ?
#
loop_
_entity_poly.entity_id
_entity_poly.type
_entity_poly.pdbx_seq_one_letter_code
_entity_poly.pdbx_strand_id
1 'polypeptide(L)'
;MAQAESALTVSFALGNCGNPHFGKDLNGGIPMNHPCPCCSCLTFPVPEEEAIAYICPVCYWENDVFLGGPDEASDENHGITLNEARANFQKCGACCIEMLPYVRPPKQEEKNP
;
A
#
# COMPACT_ATOMS: atom_id res chain seq x y z
N MET A 1 9.79 -11.09 -32.51
CA MET A 1 10.78 -10.24 -31.82
C MET A 1 10.34 -8.78 -31.97
N ALA A 2 9.60 -8.27 -30.99
CA ALA A 2 9.16 -6.88 -30.84
C ALA A 2 8.91 -6.73 -29.33
N GLN A 3 9.83 -6.08 -28.60
CA GLN A 3 9.83 -4.66 -28.20
C GLN A 3 8.79 -4.31 -27.11
N ALA A 4 9.29 -3.55 -26.14
CA ALA A 4 8.77 -3.23 -24.81
C ALA A 4 7.49 -2.39 -24.77
N GLU A 5 6.65 -2.62 -23.75
CA GLU A 5 5.70 -1.67 -23.14
C GLU A 5 5.60 -2.05 -21.64
N SER A 6 6.08 -1.21 -20.73
CA SER A 6 5.33 -0.19 -19.97
C SER A 6 4.55 -0.75 -18.77
N ALA A 7 4.79 -0.13 -17.61
CA ALA A 7 4.22 -0.42 -16.30
C ALA A 7 2.68 -0.42 -16.24
N LEU A 8 2.17 -0.96 -15.12
CA LEU A 8 0.76 -1.16 -14.73
C LEU A 8 0.08 -2.40 -15.32
N THR A 9 0.16 -3.52 -14.60
CA THR A 9 -0.97 -4.47 -14.53
C THR A 9 -0.99 -5.09 -13.14
N VAL A 10 -1.71 -4.44 -12.22
CA VAL A 10 -2.19 -5.09 -10.99
C VAL A 10 -3.18 -6.18 -11.46
N SER A 11 -2.73 -7.43 -11.50
CA SER A 11 -3.61 -8.56 -11.82
C SER A 11 -4.46 -8.91 -10.61
N PHE A 12 -5.64 -8.30 -10.58
CA PHE A 12 -6.91 -8.96 -10.28
C PHE A 12 -6.83 -10.36 -9.65
N ALA A 13 -7.04 -10.43 -8.33
CA ALA A 13 -7.78 -11.54 -7.75
C ALA A 13 -9.24 -11.41 -8.20
N LEU A 14 -9.60 -12.21 -9.20
CA LEU A 14 -10.94 -12.60 -9.68
C LEU A 14 -12.13 -11.82 -9.07
N GLY A 15 -12.54 -10.75 -9.75
CA GLY A 15 -13.71 -9.97 -9.36
C GLY A 15 -14.12 -8.89 -10.36
N ASN A 16 -14.33 -9.27 -11.62
CA ASN A 16 -14.98 -8.51 -12.69
C ASN A 16 -14.39 -7.14 -13.07
N CYS A 17 -13.94 -7.11 -14.32
CA CYS A 17 -13.99 -5.95 -15.20
C CYS A 17 -15.26 -5.09 -14.94
N GLY A 18 -15.05 -3.84 -14.54
CA GLY A 18 -16.06 -2.78 -14.64
C GLY A 18 -17.18 -2.78 -13.62
N ASN A 19 -16.94 -3.04 -12.33
CA ASN A 19 -17.89 -2.61 -11.31
C ASN A 19 -17.67 -1.13 -10.96
N PRO A 20 -18.58 -0.21 -11.29
CA PRO A 20 -18.44 1.20 -10.96
C PRO A 20 -18.63 1.48 -9.45
N HIS A 21 -18.98 0.49 -8.62
CA HIS A 21 -19.34 0.71 -7.21
C HIS A 21 -18.17 0.82 -6.22
N PHE A 22 -16.91 0.72 -6.65
CA PHE A 22 -15.79 1.10 -5.78
C PHE A 22 -15.70 2.63 -5.73
N GLY A 23 -16.58 3.25 -4.94
CA GLY A 23 -16.60 4.70 -4.72
C GLY A 23 -17.89 5.43 -5.10
N LYS A 24 -19.06 4.77 -5.09
CA LYS A 24 -20.33 5.51 -5.13
C LYS A 24 -21.41 4.92 -4.22
N ASP A 25 -21.82 5.80 -3.30
CA ASP A 25 -23.05 5.83 -2.53
C ASP A 25 -23.12 4.96 -1.26
N LEU A 26 -22.19 5.19 -0.34
CA LEU A 26 -22.55 5.27 1.08
C LEU A 26 -22.45 6.75 1.48
N ASN A 27 -23.51 7.31 2.08
CA ASN A 27 -23.60 8.71 2.53
C ASN A 27 -22.65 9.04 3.73
N GLY A 28 -21.42 8.53 3.68
CA GLY A 28 -20.37 8.59 4.68
C GLY A 28 -19.24 7.66 4.21
N GLY A 29 -18.16 8.22 3.66
CA GLY A 29 -17.01 7.42 3.21
C GLY A 29 -16.42 6.61 4.36
N ILE A 30 -15.84 5.43 4.05
CA ILE A 30 -15.12 4.66 5.06
C ILE A 30 -13.92 5.51 5.52
N PRO A 31 -13.81 5.82 6.83
CA PRO A 31 -12.69 6.61 7.33
C PRO A 31 -11.39 5.81 7.21
N MET A 32 -10.34 6.45 6.68
CA MET A 32 -9.00 5.87 6.60
C MET A 32 -8.28 6.09 7.94
N ASN A 33 -8.60 5.30 8.96
CA ASN A 33 -8.17 5.52 10.34
C ASN A 33 -7.26 4.40 10.89
N HIS A 34 -6.85 3.47 10.05
CA HIS A 34 -5.95 2.39 10.43
C HIS A 34 -4.51 2.64 9.93
N PRO A 35 -3.50 2.40 10.76
CA PRO A 35 -2.12 2.74 10.43
C PRO A 35 -1.55 1.76 9.40
N CYS A 36 -0.78 2.29 8.45
CA CYS A 36 0.08 1.47 7.62
C CYS A 36 1.24 0.89 8.47
N PRO A 37 1.57 -0.41 8.37
CA PRO A 37 2.63 -1.02 9.15
C PRO A 37 4.04 -0.47 8.84
N CYS A 38 4.22 0.13 7.66
CA CYS A 38 5.48 0.71 7.20
C CYS A 38 5.66 2.16 7.67
N CYS A 39 4.74 3.06 7.33
CA CYS A 39 4.89 4.50 7.59
C CYS A 39 4.06 5.04 8.77
N SER A 40 3.25 4.18 9.40
CA SER A 40 2.33 4.52 10.50
C SER A 40 1.25 5.55 10.16
N CYS A 41 1.19 6.08 8.94
CA CYS A 41 0.12 6.99 8.54
C CYS A 41 -1.23 6.25 8.50
N LEU A 42 -2.30 6.92 8.91
CA LEU A 42 -3.65 6.40 8.93
C LEU A 42 -4.21 6.38 7.50
N THR A 43 -3.91 5.31 6.78
CA THR A 43 -4.22 5.20 5.34
C THR A 43 -4.98 3.95 4.98
N PHE A 44 -5.26 3.05 5.93
CA PHE A 44 -6.03 1.83 5.67
C PHE A 44 -7.51 2.05 6.02
N PRO A 45 -8.44 1.53 5.20
CA PRO A 45 -9.88 1.68 5.43
C PRO A 45 -10.42 0.68 6.47
N VAL A 46 -9.62 -0.33 6.80
CA VAL A 46 -9.90 -1.45 7.70
C VAL A 46 -8.60 -1.79 8.46
N PRO A 47 -8.64 -2.59 9.54
CA PRO A 47 -7.43 -3.05 10.23
C PRO A 47 -6.41 -3.71 9.30
N GLU A 48 -5.13 -3.73 9.72
CA GLU A 48 -4.01 -4.28 8.95
C GLU A 48 -4.29 -5.71 8.50
N GLU A 49 -4.87 -6.53 9.37
CA GLU A 49 -5.16 -7.95 9.13
C GLU A 49 -6.25 -8.19 8.07
N GLU A 50 -7.06 -7.15 7.80
CA GLU A 50 -8.16 -7.19 6.82
C GLU A 50 -7.82 -6.42 5.53
N ALA A 51 -6.78 -5.58 5.54
CA ALA A 51 -6.39 -4.73 4.43
C ALA A 51 -5.52 -5.49 3.39
N ILE A 52 -5.96 -6.66 2.94
CA ILE A 52 -5.20 -7.56 2.07
C ILE A 52 -4.78 -6.84 0.78
N ALA A 53 -3.47 -6.87 0.46
CA ALA A 53 -2.89 -6.26 -0.74
C ALA A 53 -3.20 -4.75 -0.90
N TYR A 54 -3.56 -4.06 0.19
CA TYR A 54 -3.79 -2.62 0.13
C TYR A 54 -2.46 -1.88 0.00
N ILE A 55 -2.34 -1.00 -1.00
CA ILE A 55 -1.13 -0.20 -1.22
C ILE A 55 -1.27 1.14 -0.50
N CYS A 56 -0.35 1.41 0.44
CA CYS A 56 -0.32 2.69 1.13
C CYS A 56 0.11 3.83 0.17
N PRO A 57 -0.69 4.89 -0.04
CA PRO A 57 -0.33 5.98 -0.95
C PRO A 57 0.81 6.87 -0.43
N VAL A 58 1.17 6.76 0.86
CA VAL A 58 2.21 7.57 1.49
C VAL A 58 3.59 6.96 1.35
N CYS A 59 3.70 5.62 1.43
CA CYS A 59 4.99 4.93 1.37
C CYS A 59 5.07 3.85 0.30
N TYR A 60 3.97 3.51 -0.35
CA TYR A 60 3.88 2.47 -1.37
C TYR A 60 4.14 1.03 -0.89
N TRP A 61 4.09 0.78 0.42
CA TRP A 61 4.04 -0.59 0.95
C TRP A 61 2.71 -1.25 0.56
N GLU A 62 2.78 -2.40 -0.09
CA GLU A 62 1.63 -3.28 -0.33
C GLU A 62 1.44 -4.20 0.89
N ASN A 63 0.25 -4.18 1.48
CA ASN A 63 0.01 -4.84 2.74
C ASN A 63 -0.06 -6.37 2.60
N ASP A 64 1.03 -7.01 3.03
CA ASP A 64 1.19 -8.45 3.06
C ASP A 64 0.76 -9.01 4.42
N VAL A 65 -0.51 -9.40 4.52
CA VAL A 65 -1.11 -9.94 5.76
C VAL A 65 -0.63 -11.35 6.11
N PHE A 66 0.15 -11.98 5.24
CA PHE A 66 0.60 -13.36 5.42
C PHE A 66 2.01 -13.44 6.03
N LEU A 67 2.69 -12.30 6.23
CA LEU A 67 3.96 -12.24 6.93
C LEU A 67 3.83 -12.79 8.36
N GLY A 68 4.70 -13.72 8.72
CA GLY A 68 4.88 -14.20 10.09
C GLY A 68 5.65 -13.22 10.99
N GLY A 69 6.26 -12.19 10.42
CA GLY A 69 6.94 -11.14 11.18
C GLY A 69 7.60 -10.05 10.32
N PRO A 70 8.13 -8.99 10.95
CA PRO A 70 8.64 -7.82 10.23
C PRO A 70 10.00 -8.03 9.54
N ASP A 71 10.69 -9.14 9.84
CA ASP A 71 11.95 -9.56 9.24
C ASP A 71 11.76 -10.65 8.16
N GLU A 72 10.52 -11.06 7.91
CA GLU A 72 10.19 -11.96 6.81
C GLU A 72 10.11 -11.18 5.49
N ALA A 73 10.63 -11.77 4.42
CA ALA A 73 10.61 -11.19 3.09
C ALA A 73 9.18 -11.22 2.54
N SER A 74 8.66 -10.06 2.11
CA SER A 74 7.32 -9.97 1.54
C SER A 74 7.31 -10.31 0.06
N ASP A 75 6.44 -11.25 -0.33
CA ASP A 75 6.25 -11.63 -1.73
C ASP A 75 5.65 -10.46 -2.53
N GLU A 76 4.71 -9.72 -1.93
CA GLU A 76 4.07 -8.55 -2.55
C GLU A 76 5.03 -7.37 -2.74
N ASN A 77 6.08 -7.26 -1.92
CA ASN A 77 7.04 -6.16 -1.96
C ASN A 77 8.40 -6.57 -2.56
N HIS A 78 8.42 -7.58 -3.45
CA HIS A 78 9.65 -8.02 -4.15
C HIS A 78 10.77 -8.49 -3.20
N GLY A 79 10.41 -9.08 -2.08
CA GLY A 79 11.33 -9.71 -1.13
C GLY A 79 11.98 -8.76 -0.12
N ILE A 80 11.62 -7.48 -0.07
CA ILE A 80 12.06 -6.63 1.05
C ILE A 80 11.24 -6.94 2.30
N THR A 81 11.88 -6.82 3.46
CA THR A 81 11.24 -6.97 4.76
C THR A 81 10.50 -5.69 5.17
N LEU A 82 9.52 -5.81 6.06
CA LEU A 82 8.82 -4.64 6.62
C LEU A 82 9.77 -3.72 7.39
N ASN A 83 10.78 -4.26 8.08
CA ASN A 83 11.80 -3.47 8.77
C ASN A 83 12.71 -2.69 7.80
N GLU A 84 13.06 -3.27 6.66
CA GLU A 84 13.77 -2.55 5.60
C GLU A 84 12.88 -1.45 5.01
N ALA A 85 11.60 -1.72 4.76
CA ALA A 85 10.65 -0.73 4.27
C ALA A 85 10.49 0.46 5.23
N ARG A 86 10.39 0.20 6.54
CA ARG A 86 10.38 1.25 7.59
C ARG A 86 11.65 2.09 7.55
N ALA A 87 12.81 1.45 7.47
CA ALA A 87 14.10 2.13 7.40
C ALA A 87 14.23 2.98 6.11
N ASN A 88 13.71 2.49 4.99
CA ASN A 88 13.69 3.21 3.73
C ASN A 88 12.74 4.41 3.80
N PHE A 89 11.55 4.24 4.37
CA PHE A 89 10.59 5.33 4.52
C PHE A 89 11.18 6.49 5.33
N GLN A 90 11.89 6.19 6.43
CA GLN A 90 12.60 7.20 7.21
C GLN A 90 13.70 7.93 6.42
N LYS A 91 14.33 7.27 5.46
CA LYS A 91 15.45 7.83 4.67
C LYS A 91 14.98 8.60 3.44
N CYS A 92 13.99 8.10 2.71
CA CYS A 92 13.59 8.64 1.41
C CYS A 92 12.09 8.93 1.26
N GLY A 93 11.24 8.50 2.20
CA GLY A 93 9.79 8.71 2.12
C GLY A 93 9.02 7.66 1.32
N ALA A 94 9.64 6.53 0.97
CA ALA A 94 9.00 5.38 0.32
C ALA A 94 9.53 4.05 0.90
N CYS A 95 8.80 2.95 0.69
CA CYS A 95 9.18 1.60 1.13
C CYS A 95 10.46 1.10 0.43
N CYS A 96 10.72 1.57 -0.79
CA CYS A 96 11.99 1.47 -1.49
C CYS A 96 12.17 2.65 -2.45
N ILE A 97 13.40 2.88 -2.92
CA ILE A 97 13.76 4.05 -3.75
C ILE A 97 12.99 4.04 -5.08
N GLU A 98 12.76 2.86 -5.64
CA GLU A 98 12.08 2.64 -6.90
C GLU A 98 10.63 3.14 -6.87
N MET A 99 10.01 3.20 -5.69
CA MET A 99 8.61 3.60 -5.52
C MET A 99 8.40 5.10 -5.28
N LEU A 100 9.47 5.89 -5.17
CA LEU A 100 9.38 7.35 -5.00
C LEU A 100 8.48 8.06 -6.03
N PRO A 101 8.41 7.66 -7.31
CA PRO A 101 7.51 8.30 -8.27
C PRO A 101 6.01 8.12 -7.97
N TYR A 102 5.64 7.18 -7.08
CA TYR A 102 4.25 6.80 -6.82
C TYR A 102 3.74 7.19 -5.43
N VAL A 103 4.59 7.77 -4.58
CA VAL A 103 4.19 8.24 -3.25
C VAL A 103 3.69 9.68 -3.27
N ARG A 104 2.93 10.05 -2.24
CA ARG A 104 2.59 11.44 -1.92
C ARG A 104 2.82 11.74 -0.44
N PRO A 105 3.00 13.01 -0.06
CA PRO A 105 2.97 13.38 1.36
C PRO A 105 1.66 12.96 2.04
N PRO A 106 1.69 12.61 3.34
CA PRO A 106 0.49 12.35 4.11
C PRO A 106 -0.36 13.61 4.22
N LYS A 107 -1.69 13.45 4.13
CA LYS A 107 -2.64 14.52 4.44
C LYS A 107 -2.64 14.79 5.94
N GLN A 108 -3.24 15.90 6.37
CA GLN A 108 -3.21 16.29 7.77
C GLN A 108 -3.94 15.27 8.67
N GLU A 109 -5.04 14.72 8.19
CA GLU A 109 -5.86 13.69 8.85
C GLU A 109 -5.21 12.30 8.84
N GLU A 110 -4.24 12.04 7.97
CA GLU A 110 -3.53 10.76 7.86
C GLU A 110 -2.29 10.72 8.76
N LYS A 111 -1.84 11.87 9.29
CA LYS A 111 -0.73 11.92 10.23
C LYS A 111 -1.16 11.26 11.54
N ASN A 112 -0.48 10.20 11.91
CA ASN A 112 -0.67 9.58 13.22
C ASN A 112 -0.14 10.56 14.30
N PRO A 113 -0.98 11.00 15.25
CA PRO A 113 -0.58 11.93 16.30
C PRO A 113 0.46 11.37 17.27
#